data_AF-A0A9P4YEA7-F1
#
_entry.id   AF-A0A9P4YEA7-F1
#
_cell.length_a   1.000
_cell.length_b   1.000
_cell.length_c   1.000
_cell.angle_alpha   90.00
_cell.angle_beta   90.00
_cell.angle_gamma   90.00
#
_symmetry.space_group_name_H-M   'P 1'
#
loop_
_entity.id
_entity.type
_entity.pdbx_description
1 polymer ?
#
loop_
_entity_poly.entity_id
_entity_poly.type
_entity_poly.pdbx_seq_one_letter_code
_entity_poly.pdbx_strand_id
1 'polypeptide(L)'
;MYGDLGTKLVQHAKRTQSLAYLPPYQREIVQAVTREVRDLDKDVARILEQLEQARAAAEGEEGGIPPSSFNPADDPATACALLVDHLSMRRNKRCLLAYHRIRAEKIEEMCWNGIDPLEHQQRQREIESGNNNSEDHGTPRTDRMPLSNAHYNSSLTPVEEEYFRQYNEMLMAYKGHWTDVDLTGSLDPPKELYIDVRVLKDAGEIQTEYG
;
A
#
# COMPACT_ATOMS: atom_id res chain seq x y z
N MET A 1 4.15 -20.99 7.44
CA MET A 1 4.38 -20.55 8.83
C MET A 1 3.68 -19.22 9.04
N TYR A 2 3.34 -18.84 10.28
CA TYR A 2 2.79 -17.52 10.55
C TYR A 2 3.77 -16.42 10.12
N GLY A 3 3.27 -15.33 9.53
CA GLY A 3 4.07 -14.17 9.15
C GLY A 3 4.88 -14.27 7.85
N ASP A 4 4.82 -15.39 7.12
CA ASP A 4 5.48 -15.54 5.81
C ASP A 4 4.93 -14.53 4.78
N LEU A 5 3.61 -14.37 4.76
CA LEU A 5 2.91 -13.43 3.87
C LEU A 5 3.28 -11.97 4.18
N GLY A 6 3.38 -11.62 5.46
CA GLY A 6 3.85 -10.30 5.89
C GLY A 6 5.28 -10.02 5.41
N THR A 7 6.16 -11.02 5.43
CA THR A 7 7.53 -10.87 4.92
C THR A 7 7.56 -10.63 3.41
N LYS A 8 6.76 -11.38 2.63
CA LYS A 8 6.62 -11.16 1.18
C LYS A 8 6.11 -9.76 0.87
N LEU A 9 5.13 -9.28 1.64
CA LEU A 9 4.57 -7.93 1.50
C LEU A 9 5.63 -6.84 1.73
N VAL A 10 6.44 -6.98 2.77
CA VAL A 10 7.55 -6.04 3.08
C VAL A 10 8.64 -6.10 2.02
N GLN A 11 8.99 -7.28 1.49
CA GLN A 11 9.95 -7.39 0.40
C GLN A 11 9.47 -6.67 -0.87
N HIS A 12 8.19 -6.78 -1.20
CA HIS A 12 7.62 -6.01 -2.29
C HIS A 12 7.66 -4.51 -2.01
N ALA A 13 7.33 -4.07 -0.78
CA ALA A 13 7.43 -2.67 -0.39
C ALA A 13 8.87 -2.13 -0.57
N LYS A 14 9.88 -2.92 -0.17
CA LYS A 14 11.29 -2.57 -0.38
C LYS A 14 11.63 -2.39 -1.86
N ARG A 15 11.09 -3.24 -2.75
CA ARG A 15 11.27 -3.08 -4.20
C ARG A 15 10.61 -1.80 -4.72
N THR A 16 9.43 -1.46 -4.18
CA THR A 16 8.71 -0.21 -4.53
C THR A 16 9.55 1.04 -4.27
N GLN A 17 10.34 1.08 -3.18
CA GLN A 17 11.20 2.24 -2.89
C GLN A 17 12.21 2.55 -3.99
N SER A 18 12.70 1.53 -4.69
CA SER A 18 13.67 1.71 -5.79
C SER A 18 13.02 2.07 -7.14
N LEU A 19 11.69 1.98 -7.26
CA LEU A 19 11.00 2.27 -8.50
C LEU A 19 10.63 3.76 -8.55
N ALA A 20 10.67 4.34 -9.75
CA ALA A 20 10.17 5.70 -10.00
C ALA A 20 8.64 5.77 -9.99
N TYR A 21 7.97 4.63 -10.19
CA TYR A 21 6.52 4.51 -10.29
C TYR A 21 5.95 3.59 -9.23
N LEU A 22 4.64 3.71 -8.99
CA LEU A 22 3.91 2.89 -8.04
C LEU A 22 3.51 1.58 -8.73
N PRO A 23 3.92 0.41 -8.23
CA PRO A 23 3.47 -0.87 -8.75
C PRO A 23 2.02 -1.19 -8.29
N PRO A 24 1.37 -2.17 -8.92
CA PRO A 24 0.03 -2.63 -8.55
C PRO A 24 -0.12 -2.93 -7.06
N TYR A 25 -1.28 -2.54 -6.52
CA TYR A 25 -1.60 -2.83 -5.13
C TYR A 25 -1.81 -4.33 -4.90
N GLN A 26 -1.04 -4.93 -3.97
CA GLN A 26 -1.13 -6.35 -3.64
C GLN A 26 -2.33 -6.68 -2.75
N ARG A 27 -3.54 -6.58 -3.31
CA ARG A 27 -4.81 -6.81 -2.59
C ARG A 27 -4.89 -8.19 -1.96
N GLU A 28 -4.48 -9.22 -2.68
CA GLU A 28 -4.59 -10.60 -2.22
C GLU A 28 -3.74 -10.86 -0.97
N ILE A 29 -2.48 -10.41 -0.98
CA ILE A 29 -1.58 -10.57 0.17
C ILE A 29 -2.07 -9.76 1.37
N VAL A 30 -2.50 -8.50 1.16
CA VAL A 30 -3.04 -7.68 2.26
C VAL A 30 -4.29 -8.32 2.87
N GLN A 31 -5.21 -8.82 2.04
CA GLN A 31 -6.40 -9.52 2.52
C GLN A 31 -6.03 -10.80 3.27
N ALA A 32 -5.08 -11.57 2.76
CA ALA A 32 -4.63 -12.80 3.40
C ALA A 32 -3.98 -12.54 4.77
N VAL A 33 -3.09 -11.54 4.89
CA VAL A 33 -2.49 -11.12 6.17
C VAL A 33 -3.56 -10.59 7.13
N THR A 34 -4.56 -9.86 6.62
CA THR A 34 -5.67 -9.37 7.46
C THR A 34 -6.54 -10.51 7.99
N ARG A 35 -6.82 -11.53 7.17
CA ARG A 35 -7.53 -12.75 7.61
C ARG A 35 -6.71 -13.49 8.66
N GLU A 36 -5.41 -13.69 8.43
CA GLU A 36 -4.49 -14.30 9.39
C GLU A 36 -4.52 -13.59 10.75
N VAL A 37 -4.50 -12.25 10.77
CA VAL A 37 -4.62 -11.48 12.03
C VAL A 37 -5.96 -11.72 12.71
N ARG A 38 -7.06 -11.76 11.97
CA ARG A 38 -8.40 -12.01 12.54
C ARG A 38 -8.56 -13.44 13.04
N ASP A 39 -7.93 -14.41 12.38
CA ASP A 39 -8.01 -15.80 12.78
C ASP A 39 -7.17 -16.04 14.05
N LEU A 40 -5.97 -15.45 14.15
CA LEU A 40 -5.19 -15.41 15.39
C LEU A 40 -5.97 -14.75 16.55
N ASP A 41 -6.69 -13.66 16.29
CA ASP A 41 -7.51 -12.98 17.30
C ASP A 41 -8.66 -13.87 17.81
N LYS A 42 -9.33 -14.61 16.91
CA LYS A 42 -10.34 -15.60 17.27
C LYS A 42 -9.75 -16.77 18.06
N ASP A 43 -8.57 -17.23 17.67
CA ASP A 43 -7.89 -18.32 18.37
C ASP A 43 -7.53 -17.91 19.81
N VAL A 44 -7.01 -16.70 19.99
CA VAL A 44 -6.76 -16.09 21.32
C VAL A 44 -8.07 -15.99 22.13
N ALA A 45 -9.14 -15.47 21.53
CA ALA A 45 -10.43 -15.36 22.20
C ALA A 45 -10.97 -16.74 22.65
N ARG A 46 -10.84 -17.77 21.82
CA ARG A 46 -11.23 -19.14 22.15
C ARG A 46 -10.41 -19.71 23.31
N ILE A 47 -9.09 -19.48 23.33
CA ILE A 47 -8.22 -19.94 24.41
C ILE A 47 -8.62 -19.29 25.74
N LEU A 48 -8.89 -17.98 25.71
CA LEU A 48 -9.33 -17.24 26.89
C LEU A 48 -10.70 -17.73 27.39
N GLU A 49 -11.67 -17.96 26.49
CA GLU A 49 -12.99 -18.49 26.84
C GLU A 49 -12.90 -19.90 27.46
N GLN A 50 -12.08 -20.78 26.90
CA GLN A 50 -11.85 -22.12 27.45
C GLN A 50 -11.25 -22.07 28.85
N LEU A 51 -10.34 -21.11 29.09
CA LEU A 51 -9.74 -20.92 30.41
C LEU A 51 -10.76 -20.39 31.43
N GLU A 52 -11.59 -19.43 31.04
CA GLU A 52 -12.69 -18.94 31.88
C GLU A 52 -13.68 -20.05 32.24
N GLN A 53 -14.05 -20.90 31.27
CA GLN A 53 -14.94 -22.05 31.48
C GLN A 53 -14.31 -23.10 32.40
N ALA A 54 -13.05 -23.47 32.18
CA ALA A 54 -12.33 -24.43 33.02
C ALA A 54 -12.22 -23.94 34.48
N ARG A 55 -12.03 -22.63 34.66
CA ARG A 55 -12.00 -22.00 35.97
C ARG A 55 -13.38 -21.97 36.64
N ALA A 56 -14.42 -21.61 35.90
CA ALA A 56 -15.81 -21.63 36.41
C ALA A 56 -16.24 -23.05 36.84
N ALA A 57 -15.78 -24.08 36.14
CA ALA A 57 -16.02 -25.48 36.52
C ALA A 57 -15.23 -25.89 37.78
N ALA A 58 -14.03 -25.34 37.99
CA ALA A 58 -13.20 -25.60 39.17
C ALA A 58 -13.70 -24.87 40.44
N GLU A 59 -14.34 -23.70 40.29
CA GLU A 59 -14.83 -22.87 41.40
C GLU A 59 -16.25 -23.26 41.89
N GLY A 60 -16.80 -24.38 41.43
CA GLY A 60 -18.17 -24.87 41.71
C GLY A 60 -18.53 -25.26 43.16
N GLU A 61 -17.72 -24.95 44.18
CA GLU A 61 -18.01 -25.30 45.58
C GLU A 61 -17.80 -24.21 46.66
N GLU A 62 -17.11 -23.09 46.41
CA GLU A 62 -16.93 -22.04 47.44
C GLU A 62 -17.16 -20.62 46.91
N GLY A 63 -18.16 -19.94 47.47
CA GLY A 63 -18.63 -18.60 47.08
C GLY A 63 -17.67 -17.45 47.42
N GLY A 64 -16.47 -17.46 46.86
CA GLY A 64 -15.48 -16.39 46.92
C GLY A 64 -15.49 -15.48 45.68
N ILE A 65 -15.14 -14.20 45.85
CA ILE A 65 -14.98 -13.22 44.76
C ILE A 65 -13.89 -13.74 43.79
N PRO A 66 -14.17 -13.90 42.48
CA PRO A 66 -13.21 -14.48 41.56
C PRO A 66 -11.97 -13.58 41.43
N PRO A 67 -10.73 -14.12 41.54
CA PRO A 67 -9.52 -13.37 41.26
C PRO A 67 -9.53 -12.91 39.80
N SER A 68 -9.69 -11.61 39.55
CA SER A 68 -9.97 -11.04 38.23
C SER A 68 -8.80 -11.03 37.23
N SER A 69 -7.63 -11.55 37.59
CA SER A 69 -6.43 -11.50 36.75
C SER A 69 -5.93 -12.90 36.40
N PHE A 70 -5.83 -13.18 35.09
CA PHE A 70 -5.02 -14.30 34.57
C PHE A 70 -3.60 -14.19 35.13
N ASN A 71 -3.14 -15.24 35.81
CA ASN A 71 -1.79 -15.32 36.34
C ASN A 71 -0.94 -16.26 35.45
N PRO A 72 0.05 -15.75 34.71
CA PRO A 72 0.88 -16.56 33.81
C PRO A 72 1.67 -17.67 34.49
N ALA A 73 1.87 -17.60 35.81
CA ALA A 73 2.59 -18.63 36.57
C ALA A 73 1.77 -19.91 36.76
N ASP A 74 0.44 -19.81 36.76
CA ASP A 74 -0.45 -20.94 37.05
C ASP A 74 -0.67 -21.82 35.80
N ASP A 75 -0.58 -21.23 34.60
CA ASP A 75 -0.60 -21.96 33.33
C ASP A 75 0.44 -21.39 32.34
N PRO A 76 1.71 -21.83 32.46
CA PRO A 76 2.79 -21.34 31.60
C PRO A 76 2.63 -21.75 30.14
N ALA A 77 1.94 -22.85 29.85
CA ALA A 77 1.74 -23.32 28.47
C ALA A 77 0.77 -22.41 27.72
N THR A 78 -0.37 -22.08 28.34
CA THR A 78 -1.35 -21.15 27.76
C THR A 78 -0.80 -19.73 27.69
N ALA A 79 -0.06 -19.28 28.71
CA ALA A 79 0.59 -17.98 28.67
C ALA A 79 1.56 -17.84 27.48
N CYS A 80 2.34 -18.89 27.19
CA CYS A 80 3.24 -18.93 26.04
C CYS A 80 2.47 -18.86 24.71
N ALA A 81 1.40 -19.65 24.57
CA ALA A 81 0.56 -19.65 23.37
C ALA A 81 -0.04 -18.26 23.08
N LEU A 82 -0.68 -17.65 24.09
CA LEU A 82 -1.24 -16.30 23.99
C LEU A 82 -0.19 -15.25 23.62
N LEU A 83 1.02 -15.36 24.18
CA LEU A 83 2.12 -14.45 23.87
C LEU A 83 2.58 -14.60 22.42
N VAL A 84 2.75 -15.83 21.94
CA VAL A 84 3.19 -16.12 20.55
C VAL A 84 2.15 -15.60 19.55
N ASP A 85 0.86 -15.82 19.79
CA ASP A 85 -0.22 -15.33 18.93
C ASP A 85 -0.26 -13.80 18.92
N HIS A 86 -0.13 -13.18 20.10
CA HIS A 86 -0.08 -11.73 20.23
C HIS A 86 1.12 -11.11 19.48
N LEU A 87 2.31 -11.69 19.61
CA LEU A 87 3.50 -11.24 18.90
C LEU A 87 3.35 -11.42 17.38
N SER A 88 2.74 -12.52 16.94
CA SER A 88 2.46 -12.81 15.53
C SER A 88 1.46 -11.79 14.94
N MET A 89 0.39 -11.46 15.67
CA MET A 89 -0.55 -10.40 15.28
C MET A 89 0.14 -9.04 15.16
N ARG A 90 0.96 -8.66 16.16
CA ARG A 90 1.71 -7.38 16.13
C ARG A 90 2.70 -7.33 14.98
N ARG A 91 3.36 -8.44 14.65
CA ARG A 91 4.25 -8.56 13.50
C ARG A 91 3.50 -8.32 12.20
N ASN A 92 2.35 -8.97 12.00
CA ASN A 92 1.53 -8.81 10.80
C ASN A 92 0.99 -7.37 10.66
N LYS A 93 0.50 -6.76 11.74
CA LYS A 93 0.08 -5.34 11.75
C LYS A 93 1.23 -4.41 11.36
N ARG A 94 2.44 -4.64 11.88
CA ARG A 94 3.61 -3.84 11.53
C ARG A 94 3.99 -3.97 10.05
N CYS A 95 3.92 -5.17 9.48
CA CYS A 95 4.19 -5.40 8.06
C CYS A 95 3.17 -4.68 7.16
N LEU A 96 1.88 -4.72 7.52
CA LEU A 96 0.82 -4.00 6.81
C LEU A 96 1.07 -2.49 6.83
N LEU A 97 1.29 -1.91 8.02
CA LEU A 97 1.53 -0.47 8.15
C LEU A 97 2.78 -0.02 7.40
N ALA A 98 3.86 -0.81 7.44
CA ALA A 98 5.08 -0.49 6.69
C ALA A 98 4.84 -0.47 5.17
N TYR A 99 4.10 -1.46 4.65
CA TYR A 99 3.74 -1.50 3.22
C TYR A 99 2.89 -0.28 2.81
N HIS A 100 1.86 0.05 3.58
CA HIS A 100 1.00 1.20 3.29
C HIS A 100 1.75 2.53 3.43
N ARG A 101 2.63 2.68 4.44
CA ARG A 101 3.45 3.88 4.60
C ARG A 101 4.37 4.10 3.42
N ILE A 102 5.06 3.08 2.94
CA ILE A 102 5.95 3.20 1.77
C ILE A 102 5.16 3.61 0.52
N ARG A 103 3.94 3.09 0.35
CA ARG A 103 3.08 3.48 -0.77
C ARG A 103 2.61 4.93 -0.64
N ALA A 104 2.23 5.38 0.55
CA ALA A 104 1.88 6.77 0.82
C ALA A 104 3.07 7.72 0.56
N GLU A 105 4.27 7.38 1.01
CA GLU A 105 5.50 8.13 0.71
C GLU A 105 5.72 8.27 -0.80
N LYS A 106 5.47 7.20 -1.56
CA LYS A 106 5.63 7.24 -3.01
C LYS A 106 4.58 8.10 -3.71
N ILE A 107 3.35 8.10 -3.19
CA ILE A 107 2.28 8.96 -3.68
C ILE A 107 2.62 10.43 -3.39
N GLU A 108 3.09 10.73 -2.17
CA GLU A 108 3.56 12.07 -1.78
C GLU A 108 4.69 12.54 -2.70
N GLU A 109 5.69 11.69 -2.96
CA GLU A 109 6.79 11.99 -3.90
C GLU A 109 6.26 12.33 -5.30
N MET A 110 5.25 11.61 -5.80
CA MET A 110 4.62 11.91 -7.09
C MET A 110 3.90 13.27 -7.09
N CYS A 111 3.21 13.63 -5.99
CA CYS A 111 2.60 14.95 -5.84
C CYS A 111 3.63 16.07 -5.93
N TRP A 112 4.77 15.93 -5.24
CA TRP A 112 5.85 16.93 -5.26
C TRP A 112 6.52 17.05 -6.63
N ASN A 113 6.58 15.96 -7.39
CA ASN A 113 7.11 15.96 -8.76
C ASN A 113 6.06 16.42 -9.81
N GLY A 114 4.83 16.75 -9.41
CA GLY A 114 3.75 17.13 -10.33
C GLY A 114 3.28 16.00 -11.25
N ILE A 115 3.53 14.74 -10.88
CA ILE A 115 3.17 13.56 -11.68
C ILE A 115 1.80 13.08 -11.22
N ASP A 116 0.81 13.11 -12.11
CA ASP A 116 -0.46 12.43 -11.86
C ASP A 116 -0.25 10.90 -11.96
N PRO A 117 -0.51 10.13 -10.89
CA PRO A 117 -0.38 8.67 -10.90
C PRO A 117 -1.24 7.98 -11.97
N LEU A 118 -2.40 8.53 -12.31
CA LEU A 118 -3.32 7.98 -13.33
C LEU A 118 -2.76 8.21 -14.74
N GLU A 119 -2.28 9.42 -15.02
CA GLU A 119 -1.65 9.77 -16.30
C GLU A 119 -0.36 8.96 -16.50
N HIS A 120 0.43 8.79 -15.44
CA HIS A 120 1.63 7.96 -15.47
C HIS A 120 1.30 6.50 -15.80
N GLN A 121 0.23 5.95 -15.21
CA GLN A 121 -0.22 4.59 -15.51
C GLN A 121 -0.67 4.45 -16.98
N GLN A 122 -1.36 5.44 -17.53
CA GLN A 122 -1.80 5.43 -18.91
C GLN A 122 -0.62 5.48 -19.89
N ARG A 123 0.36 6.34 -19.65
CA ARG A 123 1.62 6.38 -20.42
C ARG A 123 2.36 5.04 -20.42
N GLN A 124 2.43 4.36 -19.28
CA GLN A 124 3.07 3.03 -19.21
C GLN A 124 2.35 2.01 -20.08
N ARG A 125 1.02 1.98 -20.04
CA ARG A 125 0.21 1.06 -20.88
C ARG A 125 0.38 1.35 -22.37
N GLU A 126 0.47 2.62 -22.75
CA GLU A 126 0.71 3.01 -24.14
C GLU A 126 2.08 2.52 -24.63
N ILE A 127 3.13 2.68 -23.82
CA ILE A 127 4.48 2.17 -24.13
C ILE A 127 4.48 0.64 -24.28
N GLU A 128 3.83 -0.09 -23.37
CA GLU A 128 3.73 -1.56 -23.43
C GLU A 128 2.94 -2.03 -24.66
N SER A 129 1.88 -1.30 -25.05
CA SER A 129 1.07 -1.63 -26.23
C SER A 129 1.81 -1.35 -27.55
N GLY A 130 2.62 -0.29 -27.61
CA GLY A 130 3.41 0.08 -28.79
C GLY A 130 4.52 -0.91 -29.10
N ASN A 131 5.07 -1.58 -28.08
CA ASN A 131 6.14 -2.56 -28.21
C ASN A 131 5.66 -3.94 -28.75
N ASN A 132 4.34 -4.21 -28.74
CA ASN A 132 3.77 -5.47 -29.23
C ASN A 132 3.39 -5.43 -30.72
N ASN A 133 3.51 -4.28 -31.39
CA ASN A 133 3.18 -4.13 -32.81
C ASN A 133 4.37 -4.35 -33.76
N SER A 134 5.54 -4.79 -33.25
CA SER A 134 6.76 -5.01 -34.05
C SER A 134 7.09 -6.48 -34.35
N GLU A 135 6.19 -7.43 -34.10
CA GLU A 135 6.33 -8.82 -34.56
C GLU A 135 5.18 -9.21 -35.49
N ASP A 136 5.35 -8.90 -36.77
CA ASP A 136 4.56 -9.41 -37.89
C ASP A 136 4.94 -10.87 -38.17
N HIS A 137 4.15 -11.82 -37.66
CA HIS A 137 4.00 -13.12 -38.32
C HIS A 137 2.59 -13.68 -38.16
N GLY A 138 1.92 -13.82 -39.30
CA GLY A 138 0.48 -14.06 -39.42
C GLY A 138 -0.02 -15.34 -38.76
N THR A 139 -0.95 -15.17 -37.82
CA THR A 139 -1.98 -16.17 -37.48
C THR A 139 -3.32 -15.46 -37.28
N PRO A 140 -4.45 -16.04 -37.76
CA PRO A 140 -5.73 -15.36 -37.73
C PRO A 140 -6.28 -15.27 -36.30
N ARG A 141 -6.76 -14.06 -35.97
CA ARG A 141 -7.36 -13.65 -34.71
C ARG A 141 -8.57 -14.53 -34.36
N THR A 142 -8.40 -15.44 -33.40
CA THR A 142 -9.53 -15.92 -32.59
C THR A 142 -9.79 -14.92 -31.46
N ASP A 143 -11.07 -14.68 -31.20
CA ASP A 143 -11.61 -13.69 -30.27
C ASP A 143 -10.85 -13.58 -28.95
N ARG A 144 -9.97 -12.58 -28.83
CA ARG A 144 -9.54 -12.07 -27.54
C ARG A 144 -10.64 -11.18 -27.00
N MET A 145 -11.61 -11.78 -26.31
CA MET A 145 -12.47 -11.04 -25.38
C MET A 145 -11.57 -10.21 -24.45
N PRO A 146 -11.84 -8.91 -24.22
CA PRO A 146 -11.12 -8.15 -23.21
C PRO A 146 -11.65 -8.57 -21.84
N LEU A 147 -11.16 -9.72 -21.34
CA LEU A 147 -11.44 -10.17 -19.98
C LEU A 147 -10.79 -9.18 -19.01
N SER A 148 -11.63 -8.30 -18.45
CA SER A 148 -11.82 -8.03 -17.01
C SER A 148 -10.62 -7.76 -16.06
N ASN A 149 -9.37 -7.86 -16.49
CA ASN A 149 -8.18 -7.70 -15.64
C ASN A 149 -7.71 -6.24 -15.50
N ALA A 150 -8.27 -5.30 -16.25
CA ALA A 150 -7.90 -3.88 -16.14
C ALA A 150 -8.21 -3.30 -14.75
N HIS A 151 -9.26 -3.80 -14.08
CA HIS A 151 -9.65 -3.38 -12.72
C HIS A 151 -8.77 -3.98 -11.61
N TYR A 152 -8.15 -5.14 -11.86
CA TYR A 152 -7.27 -5.80 -10.88
C TYR A 152 -5.82 -5.31 -10.95
N ASN A 153 -5.45 -4.64 -12.04
CA ASN A 153 -4.13 -4.04 -12.26
C ASN A 153 -4.16 -2.51 -12.17
N SER A 154 -5.16 -1.92 -11.50
CA SER A 154 -5.06 -0.51 -11.13
C SER A 154 -3.90 -0.36 -10.15
N SER A 155 -2.98 0.58 -10.43
CA SER A 155 -1.82 0.79 -9.56
C SER A 155 -2.27 1.30 -8.20
N LEU A 156 -3.31 2.13 -8.20
CA LEU A 156 -3.92 2.73 -7.02
C LEU A 156 -5.22 2.04 -6.65
N THR A 157 -5.46 2.01 -5.34
CA THR A 157 -6.77 1.73 -4.78
C THR A 157 -7.60 3.02 -4.69
N PRO A 158 -8.94 2.95 -4.66
CA PRO A 158 -9.78 4.14 -4.51
C PRO A 158 -9.49 4.97 -3.25
N VAL A 159 -9.03 4.30 -2.18
CA VAL A 159 -8.62 4.97 -0.94
C VAL A 159 -7.31 5.75 -1.13
N GLU A 160 -6.38 5.21 -1.91
CA GLU A 160 -5.13 5.89 -2.25
C GLU A 160 -5.35 7.06 -3.22
N GLU A 161 -6.31 6.95 -4.14
CA GLU A 161 -6.72 8.06 -5.02
C GLU A 161 -7.33 9.21 -4.22
N GLU A 162 -8.18 8.91 -3.23
CA GLU A 162 -8.72 9.92 -2.32
C GLU A 162 -7.61 10.59 -1.49
N TYR A 163 -6.67 9.80 -0.96
CA TYR A 163 -5.51 10.32 -0.24
C TYR A 163 -4.67 11.25 -1.12
N PHE A 164 -4.39 10.86 -2.36
CA PHE A 164 -3.67 11.68 -3.33
C PHE A 164 -4.39 13.01 -3.58
N ARG A 165 -5.72 12.99 -3.78
CA ARG A 165 -6.50 14.20 -4.02
C ARG A 165 -6.42 15.17 -2.84
N GLN A 166 -6.63 14.67 -1.62
CA GLN A 166 -6.56 15.49 -0.40
C GLN A 166 -5.15 16.05 -0.16
N TYR A 167 -4.11 15.23 -0.39
CA TYR A 167 -2.73 15.69 -0.26
C TYR A 167 -2.38 16.75 -1.30
N ASN A 168 -2.83 16.57 -2.55
CA ASN A 168 -2.60 17.53 -3.62
C ASN A 168 -3.34 18.86 -3.35
N GLU A 169 -4.58 18.81 -2.87
CA GLU A 169 -5.33 20.01 -2.46
C GLU A 169 -4.61 20.76 -1.33
N MET A 170 -4.14 20.04 -0.31
CA MET A 170 -3.35 20.61 0.77
C MET A 170 -2.05 21.24 0.25
N LEU A 171 -1.36 20.57 -0.69
CA LEU A 171 -0.15 21.09 -1.32
C LEU A 171 -0.44 22.35 -2.12
N MET A 172 -1.52 22.39 -2.91
CA MET A 172 -1.93 23.58 -3.66
C MET A 172 -2.29 24.74 -2.74
N ALA A 173 -3.00 24.48 -1.64
CA ALA A 173 -3.29 25.49 -0.62
C ALA A 173 -1.99 26.04 0.00
N TYR A 174 -1.01 25.18 0.27
CA TYR A 174 0.30 25.59 0.76
C TYR A 174 1.08 26.42 -0.26
N LYS A 175 1.10 26.01 -1.53
CA LYS A 175 1.70 26.77 -2.64
C LYS A 175 1.05 28.13 -2.82
N GLY A 176 -0.27 28.23 -2.64
CA GLY A 176 -1.02 29.48 -2.77
C GLY A 176 -0.59 30.58 -1.80
N HIS A 177 0.08 30.24 -0.68
CA HIS A 177 0.66 31.24 0.23
C HIS A 177 1.93 31.90 -0.34
N TRP A 178 2.59 31.26 -1.31
CA TRP A 178 3.87 31.66 -1.89
C TRP A 178 3.72 31.78 -3.41
N THR A 179 3.13 32.87 -3.89
CA THR A 179 2.92 33.09 -5.33
C THR A 179 4.21 33.33 -6.11
N ASP A 180 5.24 33.84 -5.44
CA ASP A 180 6.49 34.26 -6.06
C ASP A 180 7.52 33.11 -6.15
N VAL A 181 7.24 31.96 -5.53
CA VAL A 181 8.17 30.83 -5.41
C VAL A 181 7.45 29.54 -5.76
N ASP A 182 7.90 28.87 -6.83
CA ASP A 182 7.41 27.54 -7.14
C ASP A 182 8.06 26.47 -6.26
N LEU A 183 7.32 26.01 -5.26
CA LEU A 183 7.79 24.98 -4.31
C LEU A 183 7.93 23.57 -4.90
N THR A 184 7.35 23.32 -6.09
CA THR A 184 7.48 22.04 -6.81
C THR A 184 8.41 22.16 -8.02
N GLY A 185 9.12 23.28 -8.13
CA GLY A 185 10.07 23.53 -9.21
C GLY A 185 11.30 22.62 -9.13
N SER A 186 12.13 22.69 -10.17
CA SER A 186 13.39 21.96 -10.20
C SER A 186 14.30 22.37 -9.03
N LEU A 187 14.82 21.36 -8.32
CA LEU A 187 15.86 21.54 -7.30
C LEU A 187 17.25 21.78 -7.91
N ASP A 188 17.43 21.47 -9.20
CA ASP A 188 18.69 21.70 -9.89
C ASP A 188 18.83 23.17 -10.27
N PRO A 189 19.94 23.83 -9.86
CA PRO A 189 20.14 25.25 -10.15
C PRO A 189 20.31 25.47 -11.66
N PRO A 190 19.72 26.54 -12.22
CA PRO A 190 19.87 26.86 -13.64
C PRO A 190 21.32 27.24 -13.95
N LYS A 191 21.86 26.67 -15.04
CA LYS A 191 23.23 26.95 -15.52
C LYS A 191 23.29 28.18 -16.42
N GLU A 192 22.25 28.38 -17.22
CA GLU A 192 22.13 29.43 -18.22
C GLU A 192 20.72 30.00 -18.20
N LEU A 193 20.57 31.26 -18.63
CA LEU A 193 19.26 31.95 -18.67
C LEU A 193 18.37 31.43 -19.81
N TYR A 194 18.98 30.96 -20.90
CA TYR A 194 18.29 30.44 -22.07
C TYR A 194 18.72 29.00 -22.33
N ILE A 195 17.79 28.18 -22.81
CA ILE A 195 18.03 26.78 -23.20
C ILE A 195 17.44 26.51 -24.57
N ASP A 196 18.12 25.68 -25.36
CA ASP A 196 17.58 25.15 -26.61
C ASP A 196 16.82 23.85 -26.32
N VAL A 197 15.52 23.83 -26.60
CA VAL A 197 14.66 22.66 -26.38
C VAL A 197 14.36 21.97 -27.71
N ARG A 198 14.51 20.65 -27.77
CA ARG A 198 14.10 19.83 -28.91
C ARG A 198 12.77 19.14 -28.60
N VAL A 199 11.77 19.34 -29.45
CA VAL A 199 10.47 18.67 -29.34
C VAL A 199 10.65 17.17 -29.64
N LEU A 200 10.21 16.31 -28.71
CA LEU A 200 10.27 14.86 -28.86
C LEU A 200 8.98 14.25 -29.43
N LYS A 201 7.84 14.88 -29.14
CA LYS A 201 6.51 14.49 -29.62
C LYS A 201 5.68 15.75 -29.84
N ASP A 202 4.79 15.70 -30.82
CA ASP A 202 3.84 16.77 -31.05
C ASP A 202 2.89 16.88 -29.84
N ALA A 203 2.82 18.07 -29.26
CA ALA A 203 1.95 18.40 -28.13
C ALA A 203 0.97 19.54 -28.47
N GLY A 204 0.90 19.93 -29.75
CA GLY A 204 0.13 21.09 -30.19
C GLY A 204 0.77 22.41 -29.81
N GLU A 205 -0.07 23.44 -29.62
CA GLU A 205 0.36 24.78 -29.27
C GLU A 205 0.42 24.95 -27.75
N ILE A 206 1.61 25.22 -27.22
CA ILE A 206 1.83 25.49 -25.79
C ILE A 206 1.98 26.99 -25.62
N GLN A 207 1.07 27.58 -24.85
CA GLN A 207 1.11 29.00 -24.51
C GLN A 207 1.93 29.18 -23.23
N THR A 208 2.92 30.07 -23.27
CA THR A 208 3.71 30.43 -22.09
C THR A 208 3.19 31.72 -21.47
N GLU A 209 3.57 32.00 -20.23
CA GLU A 209 3.17 33.26 -19.56
C GLU A 209 3.69 34.53 -20.26
N TYR A 210 4.68 34.40 -21.15
CA TYR A 210 5.26 35.49 -21.93
C TYR A 210 4.79 35.53 -23.40
N GLY A 211 3.85 34.66 -23.79
CA GLY A 211 3.39 34.48 -25.18
C GLY A 211 4.16 33.37 -25.87
#